data_AF-A0A7C0X7A0-F1
#
_entry.id   AF-A0A7C0X7A0-F1
#
_cell.length_a   1.000
_cell.length_b   1.000
_cell.length_c   1.000
_cell.angle_alpha   90.00
_cell.angle_beta   90.00
_cell.angle_gamma   90.00
#
_symmetry.space_group_name_H-M   'P 1'
#
loop_
_entity.id
_entity.type
_entity.pdbx_description
1 polymer ?
#
loop_
_entity_poly.entity_id
_entity_poly.type
_entity_poly.pdbx_seq_one_letter_code
_entity_poly.pdbx_strand_id
1 'polypeptide(L)'
;MVQKLSLLLFLITSFLVEITVWSEIPLVYEGEVVGCVLEELDSNHQSKSSEVVGVILDPEDILKDVSYLSLGSCSKTFLSRELGNLIGRILSSKGYDFCICGRVERLRRDVKDPWNYVSSSPYMVSTILRNLYLGLISAGVFPVMDGRYGLNESVITSFRMKKFFPGVLLDDEDEMKKLKELNYIAPILLLKDGKIYFEFPSHPADIMRLKWKDVEWKKEELERLRMDILSSSIVLVKRSRVERIKVVEGEDVGEDRKLGLIVLKDPFRYDPRNFGGMVVVFSDDEEIIEMAKDILRGKKNPTGRRAW
;
A
#
# COMPACT_ATOMS: atom_id res chain seq x y z
N MET A 1 35.05 39.57 17.75
CA MET A 1 35.43 38.14 17.61
C MET A 1 34.39 37.21 18.22
N VAL A 2 33.83 37.54 19.40
CA VAL A 2 32.80 36.73 20.10
C VAL A 2 31.48 36.54 19.31
N GLN A 3 30.97 37.57 18.61
CA GLN A 3 29.73 37.46 17.82
C GLN A 3 29.83 36.55 16.57
N LYS A 4 31.02 36.40 15.99
CA LYS A 4 31.22 35.47 14.85
C LYS A 4 31.29 34.01 15.31
N LEU A 5 31.74 33.78 16.55
CA LEU A 5 31.80 32.45 17.15
C LEU A 5 30.40 31.97 17.56
N SER A 6 29.53 32.86 18.06
CA SER A 6 28.15 32.51 18.42
C SER A 6 27.28 32.20 17.20
N LEU A 7 27.47 32.92 16.08
CA LEU A 7 26.75 32.65 14.83
C LEU A 7 27.19 31.32 14.20
N LEU A 8 28.47 30.98 14.28
CA LEU A 8 29.01 29.71 13.79
C LEU A 8 28.53 28.55 14.67
N LEU A 9 28.49 28.72 16.00
CA LEU A 9 27.93 27.71 16.90
C LEU A 9 26.45 27.50 16.67
N PHE A 10 25.68 28.57 16.44
CA PHE A 10 24.24 28.49 16.14
C PHE A 10 24.00 27.81 14.79
N LEU A 11 24.82 28.12 13.77
CA LEU A 11 24.79 27.47 12.45
C LEU A 11 25.15 25.98 12.56
N ILE A 12 26.17 25.62 13.33
CA ILE A 12 26.57 24.22 13.56
C ILE A 12 25.50 23.47 14.36
N THR A 13 24.84 24.10 15.35
CA THR A 13 23.71 23.49 16.04
C THR A 13 22.46 23.38 15.18
N SER A 14 22.20 24.33 14.26
CA SER A 14 21.10 24.19 13.30
C SER A 14 21.40 23.20 12.18
N PHE A 15 22.68 22.98 11.84
CA PHE A 15 23.10 21.97 10.85
C PHE A 15 23.24 20.56 11.46
N LEU A 16 23.39 20.44 12.77
CA LEU A 16 23.38 19.16 13.49
C LEU A 16 21.99 18.74 13.99
N VAL A 17 20.96 19.58 13.79
CA VAL A 17 19.56 19.31 14.18
C VAL A 17 18.66 19.09 12.94
N GLU A 18 19.25 18.74 11.80
CA GLU A 18 18.63 17.76 10.89
C GLU A 18 19.11 16.35 11.27
N ILE A 19 18.98 16.02 12.56
CA ILE A 19 18.64 14.64 12.90
C ILE A 19 17.21 14.52 12.41
N THR A 20 17.01 13.95 11.22
CA THR A 20 15.75 13.28 10.93
C THR A 20 15.53 12.36 12.12
N VAL A 21 14.65 12.74 13.04
CA VAL A 21 14.21 11.86 14.11
C VAL A 21 13.31 10.88 13.40
N TRP A 22 13.90 9.81 12.88
CA TRP A 22 13.19 8.66 12.40
C TRP A 22 12.28 8.21 13.55
N SER A 23 10.99 8.18 13.30
CA SER A 23 10.00 7.74 14.28
C SER A 23 10.04 6.23 14.39
N GLU A 24 11.07 5.72 15.08
CA GLU A 24 11.09 4.32 15.49
C GLU A 24 10.03 4.13 16.58
N ILE A 25 9.03 3.30 16.30
CA ILE A 25 7.99 2.94 17.27
C ILE A 25 8.45 1.66 17.98
N PRO A 26 8.71 1.68 19.30
CA PRO A 26 9.18 0.49 20.02
C PRO A 26 8.15 -0.64 19.96
N LEU A 27 8.63 -1.85 19.62
CA LEU A 27 7.86 -3.09 19.69
C LEU A 27 8.09 -3.74 21.06
N VAL A 28 7.01 -3.93 21.81
CA VAL A 28 7.01 -4.43 23.19
C VAL A 28 6.36 -5.80 23.25
N TYR A 29 7.00 -6.74 23.95
CA TYR A 29 6.47 -8.06 24.26
C TYR A 29 6.77 -8.39 25.73
N GLU A 30 5.75 -8.80 26.49
CA GLU A 30 5.86 -9.13 27.93
C GLU A 30 6.57 -8.06 28.79
N GLY A 31 6.43 -6.79 28.40
CA GLY A 31 7.02 -5.64 29.10
C GLY A 31 8.43 -5.26 28.67
N GLU A 32 9.05 -6.04 27.78
CA GLU A 32 10.39 -5.77 27.23
C GLU A 32 10.32 -5.22 25.81
N VAL A 33 11.26 -4.33 25.45
CA VAL A 33 11.41 -3.88 24.06
C VAL A 33 12.20 -4.95 23.30
N VAL A 34 11.54 -5.54 22.31
CA VAL A 34 12.08 -6.66 21.52
C VAL A 34 12.42 -6.27 20.08
N GLY A 35 12.14 -5.02 19.70
CA GLY A 35 12.38 -4.51 18.37
C GLY A 35 11.72 -3.16 18.12
N CYS A 36 11.48 -2.82 16.85
CA CYS A 36 10.86 -1.57 16.46
C CYS A 36 10.05 -1.69 15.15
N VAL A 37 9.22 -0.69 14.89
CA VAL A 37 8.56 -0.43 13.60
C VAL A 37 9.03 0.92 13.10
N LEU A 38 9.52 0.96 11.86
CA LEU A 38 9.82 2.20 11.16
C LEU A 38 8.58 2.66 10.40
N GLU A 39 8.27 3.95 10.47
CA GLU A 39 7.16 4.53 9.69
C GLU A 39 7.48 4.69 8.20
N GLU A 40 8.77 4.63 7.83
CA GLU A 40 9.24 4.76 6.44
C GLU A 40 10.43 3.83 6.17
N LEU A 41 10.68 3.57 4.88
CA LEU A 41 11.78 2.73 4.43
C LEU A 41 13.14 3.43 4.62
N ASP A 42 13.90 3.01 5.61
CA ASP A 42 15.28 3.49 5.77
C ASP A 42 16.23 2.80 4.77
N SER A 43 17.11 3.61 4.16
CA SER A 43 18.17 3.16 3.26
C SER A 43 19.45 2.78 3.99
N ASN A 44 19.64 3.24 5.23
CA ASN A 44 20.83 3.07 6.04
C ASN A 44 20.60 2.19 7.28
N HIS A 45 19.38 1.69 7.51
CA HIS A 45 19.09 0.85 8.67
C HIS A 45 19.95 -0.42 8.64
N GLN A 46 20.74 -0.59 9.69
CA GLN A 46 21.46 -1.83 9.97
C GLN A 46 20.86 -2.42 11.24
N SER A 47 19.98 -3.41 11.05
CA SER A 47 19.37 -4.13 12.17
C SER A 47 20.44 -4.83 13.01
N LYS A 48 20.32 -4.73 14.35
CA LYS A 48 21.06 -5.63 15.24
C LYS A 48 20.44 -7.02 15.13
N SER A 49 21.25 -8.07 15.02
CA SER A 49 20.79 -9.44 14.74
C SER A 49 19.75 -10.02 15.72
N SER A 50 19.52 -9.37 16.87
CA SER A 50 18.57 -9.80 17.91
C SER A 50 17.24 -9.05 17.90
N GLU A 51 17.11 -7.89 17.25
CA GLU A 51 15.91 -7.03 17.29
C GLU A 51 14.93 -7.38 16.17
N VAL A 52 13.62 -7.44 16.45
CA VAL A 52 12.59 -7.70 15.44
C VAL A 52 12.21 -6.39 14.75
N VAL A 53 12.43 -6.28 13.45
CA VAL A 53 12.28 -5.00 12.74
C VAL A 53 11.12 -5.04 11.76
N GLY A 54 10.19 -4.09 11.92
CA GLY A 54 9.07 -3.89 11.01
C GLY A 54 9.15 -2.56 10.26
N VAL A 55 8.40 -2.46 9.17
CA VAL A 55 8.21 -1.20 8.43
C VAL A 55 6.76 -1.03 8.00
N ILE A 56 6.28 0.21 8.01
CA ILE A 56 5.01 0.60 7.39
C ILE A 56 5.32 0.99 5.95
N LEU A 57 4.61 0.41 4.98
CA LEU A 57 4.94 0.59 3.57
C LEU A 57 3.68 0.54 2.69
N ASP A 58 3.55 1.54 1.83
CA ASP A 58 2.59 1.55 0.73
C ASP A 58 3.28 1.12 -0.58
N PRO A 59 2.55 0.52 -1.55
CA PRO A 59 3.14 0.07 -2.81
C PRO A 59 3.84 1.19 -3.60
N GLU A 60 3.38 2.43 -3.45
CA GLU A 60 3.91 3.59 -4.16
C GLU A 60 5.31 3.99 -3.66
N ASP A 61 5.65 3.67 -2.41
CA ASP A 61 6.99 3.89 -1.84
C ASP A 61 8.07 3.10 -2.58
N ILE A 62 7.68 2.02 -3.27
CA ILE A 62 8.57 1.14 -4.04
C ILE A 62 8.37 1.32 -5.54
N LEU A 63 7.13 1.50 -5.99
CA LEU A 63 6.79 1.63 -7.41
C LEU A 63 5.88 2.83 -7.64
N LYS A 64 6.45 3.88 -8.25
CA LYS A 64 5.73 5.10 -8.63
C LYS A 64 4.39 4.77 -9.30
N ASP A 65 3.33 5.48 -8.88
CA ASP A 65 1.97 5.40 -9.42
C ASP A 65 1.23 4.06 -9.18
N VAL A 66 1.87 3.06 -8.54
CA VAL A 66 1.21 1.81 -8.14
C VAL A 66 0.63 1.97 -6.74
N SER A 67 -0.69 1.85 -6.62
CA SER A 67 -1.42 2.01 -5.37
C SER A 67 -2.28 0.80 -5.04
N TYR A 68 -2.85 0.76 -3.84
CA TYR A 68 -3.84 -0.27 -3.53
C TYR A 68 -5.03 -0.23 -4.49
N LEU A 69 -5.46 0.97 -4.88
CA LEU A 69 -6.56 1.12 -5.83
C LEU A 69 -6.18 0.57 -7.21
N SER A 70 -4.97 0.84 -7.70
CA SER A 70 -4.51 0.26 -8.97
C SER A 70 -4.44 -1.27 -8.88
N LEU A 71 -3.97 -1.83 -7.76
CA LEU A 71 -3.96 -3.28 -7.54
C LEU A 71 -5.37 -3.89 -7.54
N GLY A 72 -6.34 -3.22 -6.92
CA GLY A 72 -7.74 -3.64 -6.96
C GLY A 72 -8.37 -3.56 -8.34
N SER A 73 -7.95 -2.58 -9.14
CA SER A 73 -8.35 -2.39 -10.53
C SER A 73 -7.59 -3.27 -11.51
N CYS A 74 -6.50 -3.92 -11.11
CA CYS A 74 -5.72 -4.80 -11.96
C CYS A 74 -6.51 -6.07 -12.33
N SER A 75 -6.65 -6.38 -13.63
CA SER A 75 -7.29 -7.64 -14.08
C SER A 75 -6.45 -8.88 -13.77
N LYS A 76 -5.13 -8.72 -13.67
CA LYS A 76 -4.16 -9.78 -13.39
C LYS A 76 -3.83 -9.81 -11.90
N THR A 77 -4.71 -10.38 -11.08
CA THR A 77 -4.54 -10.40 -9.60
C THR A 77 -3.28 -11.13 -9.11
N PHE A 78 -2.65 -11.96 -9.96
CA PHE A 78 -1.38 -12.61 -9.61
C PHE A 78 -0.22 -11.60 -9.54
N LEU A 79 -0.30 -10.46 -10.24
CA LEU A 79 0.71 -9.40 -10.18
C LEU A 79 0.87 -8.84 -8.76
N SER A 80 -0.20 -8.84 -7.96
CA SER A 80 -0.09 -8.49 -6.53
C SER A 80 0.84 -9.42 -5.77
N ARG A 81 0.90 -10.71 -6.13
CA ARG A 81 1.83 -11.66 -5.53
C ARG A 81 3.27 -11.43 -5.98
N GLU A 82 3.47 -11.13 -7.27
CA GLU A 82 4.79 -10.77 -7.79
C GLU A 82 5.32 -9.50 -7.13
N LEU A 83 4.43 -8.51 -6.93
CA LEU A 83 4.73 -7.30 -6.17
C LEU A 83 5.14 -7.60 -4.74
N GLY A 84 4.34 -8.40 -4.03
CA GLY A 84 4.67 -8.78 -2.66
C GLY A 84 6.01 -9.51 -2.57
N ASN A 85 6.32 -10.34 -3.56
CA ASN A 85 7.61 -11.02 -3.62
C ASN A 85 8.77 -10.04 -3.85
N LEU A 86 8.62 -9.09 -4.76
CA LEU A 86 9.65 -8.09 -5.04
C LEU A 86 9.88 -7.16 -3.84
N ILE A 87 8.80 -6.65 -3.23
CA ILE A 87 8.87 -5.86 -1.99
C ILE A 87 9.54 -6.68 -0.89
N GLY A 88 9.12 -7.94 -0.71
CA GLY A 88 9.71 -8.80 0.32
C GLY A 88 11.20 -9.06 0.12
N ARG A 89 11.67 -9.20 -1.13
CA ARG A 89 13.11 -9.33 -1.44
C ARG A 89 13.88 -8.07 -1.06
N ILE A 90 13.32 -6.89 -1.39
CA ILE A 90 13.91 -5.59 -1.03
C ILE A 90 14.00 -5.47 0.50
N LEU A 91 12.90 -5.72 1.20
CA LEU A 91 12.81 -5.62 2.66
C LEU A 91 13.72 -6.63 3.37
N SER A 92 13.70 -7.88 2.96
CA SER A 92 14.56 -8.93 3.51
C SER A 92 16.04 -8.60 3.30
N SER A 93 16.44 -8.08 2.13
CA SER A 93 17.82 -7.63 1.87
C SER A 93 18.28 -6.47 2.76
N LYS A 94 17.34 -5.76 3.39
CA LYS A 94 17.59 -4.66 4.32
C LYS A 94 17.41 -5.06 5.80
N GLY A 95 17.09 -6.33 6.07
CA GLY A 95 16.95 -6.85 7.44
C GLY A 95 15.59 -6.59 8.09
N TYR A 96 14.53 -6.30 7.33
CA TYR A 96 13.17 -6.21 7.86
C TYR A 96 12.55 -7.61 8.00
N ASP A 97 11.96 -7.89 9.16
CA ASP A 97 11.29 -9.15 9.48
C ASP A 97 9.80 -9.14 9.10
N PHE A 98 9.15 -7.98 9.18
CA PHE A 98 7.73 -7.84 8.87
C PHE A 98 7.38 -6.51 8.21
N CYS A 99 6.23 -6.48 7.54
CA CYS A 99 5.72 -5.31 6.82
C CYS A 99 4.27 -5.06 7.21
N ILE A 100 3.98 -3.86 7.69
CA ILE A 100 2.63 -3.34 7.90
C ILE A 100 2.20 -2.69 6.60
N CYS A 101 1.23 -3.28 5.93
CA CYS A 101 0.75 -2.80 4.64
C CYS A 101 -0.69 -3.27 4.42
N GLY A 102 -1.47 -2.53 3.64
CA GLY A 102 -2.82 -2.92 3.23
C GLY A 102 -3.88 -2.68 4.30
N ARG A 103 -4.75 -1.70 4.06
CA ARG A 103 -5.84 -1.36 4.99
C ARG A 103 -6.86 -2.48 5.11
N VAL A 104 -7.32 -2.75 6.33
CA VAL A 104 -8.42 -3.70 6.62
C VAL A 104 -9.78 -3.03 6.44
N GLU A 105 -9.92 -2.18 5.44
CA GLU A 105 -11.15 -1.44 5.15
C GLU A 105 -11.44 -1.46 3.65
N ARG A 106 -12.73 -1.42 3.31
CA ARG A 106 -13.19 -1.33 1.92
C ARG A 106 -13.27 0.12 1.47
N LEU A 107 -13.07 0.33 0.18
CA LEU A 107 -13.30 1.63 -0.45
C LEU A 107 -14.78 2.02 -0.28
N ARG A 108 -15.02 3.25 0.17
CA ARG A 108 -16.35 3.88 0.20
C ARG A 108 -16.36 5.09 -0.73
N ARG A 109 -17.55 5.58 -1.09
CA ARG A 109 -17.69 6.72 -2.02
C ARG A 109 -17.34 8.07 -1.40
N ASP A 110 -17.35 8.14 -0.08
CA ASP A 110 -17.14 9.35 0.71
C ASP A 110 -15.69 9.52 1.19
N VAL A 111 -14.80 8.57 0.86
CA VAL A 111 -13.39 8.72 1.20
C VAL A 111 -12.77 9.85 0.38
N LYS A 112 -11.99 10.71 1.03
CA LYS A 112 -11.29 11.82 0.38
C LYS A 112 -10.20 11.33 -0.56
N ASP A 113 -9.53 10.25 -0.17
CA ASP A 113 -8.42 9.67 -0.90
C ASP A 113 -8.68 8.18 -1.16
N PRO A 114 -9.13 7.80 -2.37
CA PRO A 114 -9.41 6.42 -2.72
C PRO A 114 -8.14 5.60 -3.00
N TRP A 115 -6.98 6.26 -3.16
CA TRP A 115 -5.70 5.66 -3.55
C TRP A 115 -5.23 4.54 -2.63
N ASN A 116 -5.49 4.74 -1.33
CA ASN A 116 -5.09 3.86 -0.25
C ASN A 116 -6.03 2.67 0.00
N TYR A 117 -7.06 2.50 -0.83
CA TYR A 117 -8.03 1.42 -0.68
C TYR A 117 -8.01 0.49 -1.87
N VAL A 118 -8.05 -0.82 -1.60
CA VAL A 118 -8.04 -1.83 -2.67
C VAL A 118 -9.35 -1.84 -3.45
N SER A 119 -10.49 -1.97 -2.79
CA SER A 119 -11.79 -2.13 -3.46
C SER A 119 -12.96 -1.91 -2.52
N SER A 120 -14.13 -1.59 -3.06
CA SER A 120 -15.41 -1.56 -2.35
C SER A 120 -15.92 -2.97 -2.00
N SER A 121 -15.37 -4.02 -2.63
CA SER A 121 -15.71 -5.42 -2.37
C SER A 121 -14.76 -6.07 -1.34
N PRO A 122 -15.28 -6.55 -0.20
CA PRO A 122 -14.46 -7.27 0.80
C PRO A 122 -13.75 -8.51 0.25
N TYR A 123 -14.37 -9.19 -0.72
CA TYR A 123 -13.77 -10.32 -1.41
C TYR A 123 -12.53 -9.89 -2.22
N MET A 124 -12.60 -8.76 -2.92
CA MET A 124 -11.48 -8.25 -3.69
C MET A 124 -10.36 -7.74 -2.79
N VAL A 125 -10.68 -6.99 -1.73
CA VAL A 125 -9.70 -6.54 -0.71
C VAL A 125 -8.89 -7.73 -0.20
N SER A 126 -9.56 -8.75 0.34
CA SER A 126 -8.88 -9.93 0.88
C SER A 126 -8.16 -10.78 -0.17
N THR A 127 -8.61 -10.78 -1.43
CA THR A 127 -7.94 -11.54 -2.51
C THR A 127 -6.62 -10.90 -2.92
N ILE A 128 -6.64 -9.59 -3.17
CA ILE A 128 -5.44 -8.83 -3.57
C ILE A 128 -4.42 -8.79 -2.43
N LEU A 129 -4.86 -8.45 -1.21
CA LEU A 129 -3.97 -8.41 -0.05
C LEU A 129 -3.42 -9.80 0.28
N ARG A 130 -4.22 -10.88 0.22
CA ARG A 130 -3.68 -12.24 0.39
C ARG A 130 -2.61 -12.58 -0.64
N ASN A 131 -2.80 -12.22 -1.90
CA ASN A 131 -1.79 -12.46 -2.93
C ASN A 131 -0.50 -11.70 -2.64
N LEU A 132 -0.61 -10.41 -2.29
CA LEU A 132 0.51 -9.58 -1.84
C LEU A 132 1.24 -10.22 -0.67
N TYR A 133 0.51 -10.60 0.38
CA TYR A 133 1.05 -11.20 1.59
C TYR A 133 1.72 -12.55 1.35
N LEU A 134 1.18 -13.38 0.45
CA LEU A 134 1.85 -14.63 0.04
C LEU A 134 3.17 -14.38 -0.70
N GLY A 135 3.28 -13.26 -1.41
CA GLY A 135 4.54 -12.82 -2.03
C GLY A 135 5.57 -12.40 -0.98
N LEU A 136 5.15 -11.60 0.01
CA LEU A 136 6.00 -11.19 1.13
C LEU A 136 6.52 -12.41 1.90
N ILE A 137 5.63 -13.33 2.27
CA ILE A 137 5.97 -14.57 2.98
C ILE A 137 7.00 -15.39 2.18
N SER A 138 6.82 -15.51 0.85
CA SER A 138 7.75 -16.27 0.02
C SER A 138 9.11 -15.61 -0.16
N ALA A 139 9.27 -14.34 0.25
CA ALA A 139 10.53 -13.62 0.29
C ALA A 139 11.05 -13.40 1.72
N GLY A 140 10.35 -13.92 2.73
CA GLY A 140 10.79 -13.88 4.12
C GLY A 140 10.34 -12.72 4.96
N VAL A 141 9.29 -12.02 4.55
CA VAL A 141 8.72 -10.92 5.32
C VAL A 141 7.33 -11.29 5.81
N PHE A 142 7.11 -11.19 7.12
CA PHE A 142 5.81 -11.47 7.72
C PHE A 142 4.83 -10.32 7.43
N PRO A 143 3.61 -10.60 6.93
CA PRO A 143 2.64 -9.56 6.60
C PRO A 143 1.78 -9.19 7.81
N VAL A 144 1.60 -7.89 8.02
CA VAL A 144 0.69 -7.30 9.00
C VAL A 144 -0.26 -6.36 8.27
N MET A 145 -1.57 -6.51 8.47
CA MET A 145 -2.55 -5.59 7.91
C MET A 145 -2.68 -4.33 8.76
N ASP A 146 -2.99 -3.21 8.12
CA ASP A 146 -3.21 -1.94 8.82
C ASP A 146 -4.70 -1.76 9.16
N GLY A 147 -5.06 -1.97 10.42
CA GLY A 147 -6.40 -1.80 10.95
C GLY A 147 -6.68 -0.42 11.55
N ARG A 148 -5.68 0.46 11.68
CA ARG A 148 -5.82 1.81 12.30
C ARG A 148 -6.83 2.72 11.60
N TYR A 149 -7.14 2.40 10.33
CA TYR A 149 -8.10 3.14 9.51
C TYR A 149 -9.52 2.56 9.55
N GLY A 150 -9.78 1.67 10.52
CA GLY A 150 -11.03 0.98 10.74
C GLY A 150 -10.99 -0.48 10.34
N LEU A 151 -11.64 -1.30 11.15
CA LEU A 151 -11.74 -2.74 10.95
C LEU A 151 -13.03 -3.17 10.26
N ASN A 152 -12.91 -3.67 9.03
CA ASN A 152 -14.04 -4.21 8.28
C ASN A 152 -14.27 -5.71 8.56
N GLU A 153 -15.31 -6.05 9.31
CA GLU A 153 -15.64 -7.44 9.67
C GLU A 153 -15.85 -8.36 8.45
N SER A 154 -16.36 -7.83 7.34
CA SER A 154 -16.54 -8.60 6.10
C SER A 154 -15.20 -8.92 5.43
N VAL A 155 -14.22 -8.02 5.51
CA VAL A 155 -12.86 -8.27 5.04
C VAL A 155 -12.20 -9.35 5.90
N ILE A 156 -12.26 -9.22 7.22
CA ILE A 156 -11.75 -10.23 8.17
C ILE A 156 -12.40 -11.60 7.91
N THR A 157 -13.72 -11.66 7.79
CA THR A 157 -14.44 -12.90 7.48
C THR A 157 -13.98 -13.50 6.16
N SER A 158 -13.74 -12.67 5.14
CA SER A 158 -13.24 -13.14 3.84
C SER A 158 -11.82 -13.71 3.90
N PHE A 159 -10.95 -13.18 4.77
CA PHE A 159 -9.64 -13.77 5.08
C PHE A 159 -9.76 -15.12 5.81
N ARG A 160 -10.64 -15.20 6.82
CA ARG A 160 -10.93 -16.46 7.54
C ARG A 160 -11.40 -17.56 6.62
N MET A 161 -12.33 -17.27 5.70
CA MET A 161 -12.81 -18.22 4.70
C MET A 161 -11.69 -18.72 3.78
N LYS A 162 -10.67 -17.88 3.51
CA LYS A 162 -9.48 -18.23 2.74
C LYS A 162 -8.40 -18.95 3.58
N LYS A 163 -8.68 -19.21 4.87
CA LYS A 163 -7.75 -19.80 5.85
C LYS A 163 -6.41 -19.06 5.88
N PHE A 164 -6.44 -17.74 5.78
CA PHE A 164 -5.24 -16.90 5.78
C PHE A 164 -5.38 -15.83 6.87
N PHE A 165 -4.44 -15.81 7.81
CA PHE A 165 -4.48 -14.97 9.01
C PHE A 165 -3.13 -14.22 9.14
N PRO A 166 -2.97 -13.06 8.49
CA PRO A 166 -1.80 -12.19 8.71
C PRO A 166 -1.85 -11.57 10.11
N GLY A 167 -0.79 -10.86 10.51
CA GLY A 167 -0.89 -10.00 11.69
C GLY A 167 -1.86 -8.84 11.43
N VAL A 168 -2.31 -8.16 12.49
CA VAL A 168 -3.10 -6.92 12.37
C VAL A 168 -2.55 -5.86 13.32
N LEU A 169 -2.27 -4.66 12.81
CA LEU A 169 -1.99 -3.47 13.62
C LEU A 169 -3.30 -2.73 13.91
N LEU A 170 -3.52 -2.39 15.17
CA LEU A 170 -4.66 -1.62 15.67
C LEU A 170 -4.17 -0.48 16.57
N ASP A 171 -4.95 0.57 16.70
CA ASP A 171 -4.76 1.65 17.68
C ASP A 171 -5.95 1.81 18.65
N ASP A 172 -6.94 0.91 18.56
CA ASP A 172 -8.13 0.85 19.41
C ASP A 172 -8.26 -0.51 20.12
N GLU A 173 -8.32 -0.49 21.45
CA GLU A 173 -8.54 -1.68 22.29
C GLU A 173 -9.90 -2.33 22.05
N ASP A 174 -10.93 -1.56 21.68
CA ASP A 174 -12.25 -2.11 21.41
C ASP A 174 -12.28 -2.85 20.06
N GLU A 175 -11.51 -2.42 19.06
CA GLU A 175 -11.30 -3.19 17.84
C GLU A 175 -10.53 -4.49 18.10
N MET A 176 -9.56 -4.48 19.03
CA MET A 176 -8.87 -5.70 19.45
C MET A 176 -9.85 -6.69 20.08
N LYS A 177 -10.77 -6.24 20.95
CA LYS A 177 -11.80 -7.12 21.54
C LYS A 177 -12.69 -7.72 20.46
N LYS A 178 -13.15 -6.92 19.49
CA LYS A 178 -13.95 -7.41 18.35
C LYS A 178 -13.21 -8.49 17.55
N LEU A 179 -11.92 -8.31 17.28
CA LEU A 179 -11.11 -9.36 16.60
C LEU A 179 -11.05 -10.66 17.42
N LYS A 180 -10.86 -10.55 18.74
CA LYS A 180 -10.85 -11.72 19.63
C LYS A 180 -12.21 -12.44 19.61
N GLU A 181 -13.32 -11.71 19.63
CA GLU A 181 -14.69 -12.27 19.49
C GLU A 181 -14.91 -12.97 18.14
N LEU A 182 -14.27 -12.48 17.07
CA LEU A 182 -14.28 -13.12 15.75
C LEU A 182 -13.40 -14.37 15.67
N ASN A 183 -12.80 -14.82 16.78
CA ASN A 183 -11.85 -15.93 16.85
C ASN A 183 -10.68 -15.72 15.89
N TYR A 184 -10.11 -14.51 15.89
CA TYR A 184 -8.87 -14.23 15.17
C TYR A 184 -7.69 -14.92 15.89
N ILE A 185 -6.86 -15.64 15.14
CA ILE A 185 -5.84 -16.56 15.68
C ILE A 185 -4.41 -16.22 15.26
N ALA A 186 -4.17 -14.97 14.88
CA ALA A 186 -2.87 -14.48 14.45
C ALA A 186 -2.41 -13.29 15.32
N PRO A 187 -1.13 -12.87 15.22
CA PRO A 187 -0.61 -11.78 16.03
C PRO A 187 -1.43 -10.49 15.89
N ILE A 188 -1.71 -9.86 17.03
CA ILE A 188 -2.28 -8.52 17.09
C ILE A 188 -1.19 -7.57 17.60
N LEU A 189 -1.00 -6.46 16.90
CA LEU A 189 -0.09 -5.39 17.27
C LEU A 189 -0.97 -4.22 17.70
N LEU A 190 -0.87 -3.78 18.95
CA LEU A 190 -1.67 -2.67 19.49
C LEU A 190 -0.80 -1.44 19.71
N LEU A 191 -1.00 -0.40 18.91
CA LEU A 191 -0.38 0.91 19.08
C LEU A 191 -1.05 1.65 20.23
N LYS A 192 -0.28 1.90 21.30
CA LYS A 192 -0.75 2.63 22.48
C LYS A 192 0.42 3.37 23.13
N ASP A 193 0.19 4.63 23.51
CA ASP A 193 1.18 5.47 24.20
C ASP A 193 2.54 5.55 23.46
N GLY A 194 2.50 5.61 22.12
CA GLY A 194 3.69 5.68 21.26
C GLY A 194 4.51 4.39 21.18
N LYS A 195 3.93 3.24 21.57
CA LYS A 195 4.55 1.91 21.50
C LYS A 195 3.60 0.92 20.86
N ILE A 196 4.14 -0.13 20.25
CA ILE A 196 3.35 -1.25 19.72
C ILE A 196 3.50 -2.44 20.66
N TYR A 197 2.39 -2.88 21.26
CA TYR A 197 2.34 -4.06 22.10
C TYR A 197 1.99 -5.27 21.24
N PHE A 198 2.83 -6.30 21.30
CA PHE A 198 2.63 -7.54 20.57
C PHE A 198 1.83 -8.54 21.40
N GLU A 199 0.65 -8.90 20.91
CA GLU A 199 -0.31 -9.77 21.56
C GLU A 199 -0.38 -11.12 20.83
N PHE A 200 0.45 -12.06 21.25
CA PHE A 200 0.41 -13.46 20.81
C PHE A 200 1.14 -14.37 21.82
N PRO A 201 0.79 -15.66 21.95
CA PRO A 201 1.42 -16.54 22.94
C PRO A 201 2.90 -16.86 22.71
N SER A 202 3.44 -16.58 21.52
CA SER A 202 4.82 -16.87 21.15
C SER A 202 5.59 -15.59 20.90
N HIS A 203 6.89 -15.60 21.19
CA HIS A 203 7.74 -14.43 21.01
C HIS A 203 7.73 -13.95 19.54
N PRO A 204 7.73 -12.62 19.27
CA PRO A 204 7.65 -12.09 17.90
C PRO A 204 8.70 -12.67 16.96
N ALA A 205 9.93 -12.85 17.46
CA ALA A 205 11.02 -13.41 16.67
C ALA A 205 10.74 -14.84 16.15
N ASP A 206 9.96 -15.64 16.87
CA ASP A 206 9.63 -17.02 16.47
C ASP A 206 8.56 -17.06 15.37
N ILE A 207 7.77 -16.00 15.24
CA ILE A 207 6.63 -15.91 14.32
C ILE A 207 6.98 -15.07 13.08
N MET A 208 7.68 -13.95 13.27
CA MET A 208 7.91 -12.95 12.24
C MET A 208 9.22 -13.16 11.48
N ARG A 209 10.25 -13.77 12.10
CA ARG A 209 11.51 -14.04 11.39
C ARG A 209 11.40 -15.27 10.50
N LEU A 210 10.94 -15.04 9.29
CA LEU A 210 10.88 -16.08 8.29
C LEU A 210 12.31 -16.29 7.74
N LYS A 211 12.98 -17.38 8.14
CA LYS A 211 14.36 -17.68 7.72
C LYS A 211 14.40 -18.15 6.27
N TRP A 212 14.66 -17.23 5.34
CA TRP A 212 14.93 -17.54 3.94
C TRP A 212 16.32 -17.07 3.55
N LYS A 213 16.92 -17.71 2.55
CA LYS A 213 18.24 -17.32 2.03
C LYS A 213 18.14 -15.99 1.29
N ASP A 214 19.22 -15.21 1.34
CA ASP A 214 19.40 -13.97 0.58
C ASP A 214 18.87 -14.12 -0.85
N VAL A 215 17.76 -13.45 -1.12
CA VAL A 215 17.15 -13.44 -2.46
C VAL A 215 17.52 -12.12 -3.09
N GLU A 216 18.54 -12.14 -3.97
CA GLU A 216 18.91 -10.99 -4.79
C GLU A 216 17.67 -10.43 -5.52
N TRP A 217 17.64 -9.14 -5.85
CA TRP A 217 16.63 -8.51 -6.71
C TRP A 217 17.28 -7.51 -7.66
N LYS A 218 16.66 -7.29 -8.82
CA LYS A 218 17.17 -6.39 -9.85
C LYS A 218 16.25 -5.20 -10.08
N LYS A 219 16.82 -4.02 -10.31
CA LYS A 219 16.06 -2.78 -10.53
C LYS A 219 15.16 -2.86 -11.77
N GLU A 220 15.57 -3.59 -12.79
CA GLU A 220 14.79 -3.79 -14.02
C GLU A 220 13.49 -4.58 -13.77
N GLU A 221 13.44 -5.40 -12.71
CA GLU A 221 12.22 -6.11 -12.32
C GLU A 221 11.15 -5.15 -11.80
N LEU A 222 11.55 -4.05 -11.15
CA LEU A 222 10.62 -3.02 -10.65
C LEU A 222 9.87 -2.39 -11.80
N GLU A 223 10.60 -1.84 -12.77
CA GLU A 223 9.97 -1.08 -13.86
C GLU A 223 9.06 -1.96 -14.73
N ARG A 224 9.49 -3.20 -15.03
CA ARG A 224 8.66 -4.16 -15.75
C ARG A 224 7.36 -4.44 -14.99
N LEU A 225 7.46 -4.73 -13.70
CA LEU A 225 6.29 -5.04 -12.88
C LEU A 225 5.36 -3.82 -12.73
N ARG A 226 5.92 -2.61 -12.58
CA ARG A 226 5.18 -1.34 -12.56
C ARG A 226 4.30 -1.23 -13.80
N MET A 227 4.91 -1.35 -14.98
CA MET A 227 4.22 -1.25 -16.25
C MET A 227 3.21 -2.38 -16.46
N ASP A 228 3.51 -3.61 -16.05
CA ASP A 228 2.56 -4.73 -16.12
C ASP A 228 1.31 -4.47 -15.26
N ILE A 229 1.48 -3.93 -14.05
CA ILE A 229 0.37 -3.57 -13.16
C ILE A 229 -0.44 -2.41 -13.76
N LEU A 230 0.21 -1.31 -14.12
CA LEU A 230 -0.47 -0.10 -14.61
C LEU A 230 -1.22 -0.36 -15.91
N SER A 231 -0.58 -1.04 -16.88
CA SER A 231 -1.20 -1.40 -18.15
C SER A 231 -2.35 -2.41 -17.99
N SER A 232 -2.35 -3.21 -16.92
CA SER A 232 -3.42 -4.16 -16.58
C SER A 232 -4.50 -3.55 -15.68
N SER A 233 -4.42 -2.25 -15.40
CA SER A 233 -5.32 -1.53 -14.48
C SER A 233 -6.12 -0.41 -15.16
N ILE A 234 -6.14 -0.32 -16.49
CA ILE A 234 -6.87 0.76 -17.20
C ILE A 234 -8.38 0.50 -17.17
N VAL A 235 -9.12 1.32 -16.44
CA VAL A 235 -10.55 1.09 -16.16
C VAL A 235 -11.45 1.90 -17.07
N LEU A 236 -12.24 1.23 -17.90
CA LEU A 236 -13.29 1.88 -18.69
C LEU A 236 -14.56 2.11 -17.85
N VAL A 237 -14.90 3.38 -17.62
CA VAL A 237 -16.10 3.78 -16.88
C VAL A 237 -17.29 4.01 -17.82
N LYS A 238 -17.04 4.55 -19.01
CA LYS A 238 -18.08 4.72 -20.02
C LYS A 238 -17.47 4.77 -21.40
N ARG A 239 -18.14 4.13 -22.36
CA ARG A 239 -17.84 4.25 -23.78
C ARG A 239 -19.07 4.73 -24.54
N SER A 240 -18.90 5.82 -25.28
CA SER A 240 -19.83 6.28 -26.31
C SER A 240 -19.00 6.90 -27.45
N ARG A 241 -19.66 7.61 -28.37
CA ARG A 241 -18.97 8.32 -29.45
C ARG A 241 -18.18 9.49 -28.87
N VAL A 242 -16.87 9.49 -29.09
CA VAL A 242 -15.93 10.52 -28.64
C VAL A 242 -15.31 11.19 -29.86
N GLU A 243 -15.34 12.53 -29.91
CA GLU A 243 -14.69 13.33 -30.97
C GLU A 243 -13.35 13.90 -30.50
N ARG A 244 -13.25 14.23 -29.20
CA ARG A 244 -12.06 14.82 -28.57
C ARG A 244 -11.72 14.07 -27.29
N ILE A 245 -10.44 13.96 -26.93
CA ILE A 245 -10.00 13.33 -25.69
C ILE A 245 -9.18 14.35 -24.88
N LYS A 246 -9.43 14.43 -23.58
CA LYS A 246 -8.66 15.24 -22.64
C LYS A 246 -8.17 14.36 -21.48
N VAL A 247 -6.90 14.54 -21.10
CA VAL A 247 -6.32 13.98 -19.87
C VAL A 247 -6.49 15.01 -18.76
N VAL A 248 -6.93 14.58 -17.58
CA VAL A 248 -7.25 15.48 -16.46
C VAL A 248 -6.76 14.90 -15.14
N GLU A 249 -6.28 15.78 -14.26
CA GLU A 249 -5.85 15.48 -12.90
C GLU A 249 -6.40 16.58 -11.97
N GLY A 250 -7.62 16.36 -11.48
CA GLY A 250 -8.26 17.24 -10.52
C GLY A 250 -8.81 18.58 -11.05
N GLU A 251 -8.51 18.98 -12.28
CA GLU A 251 -9.00 20.27 -12.80
C GLU A 251 -10.49 20.21 -13.18
N ASP A 252 -11.18 21.34 -13.04
CA ASP A 252 -12.57 21.42 -13.45
C ASP A 252 -12.72 21.35 -14.97
N VAL A 253 -13.64 20.49 -15.41
CA VAL A 253 -13.98 20.32 -16.82
C VAL A 253 -15.48 20.44 -16.98
N GLY A 254 -15.90 21.40 -17.81
CA GLY A 254 -17.30 21.59 -18.15
C GLY A 254 -17.88 20.37 -18.86
N GLU A 255 -19.20 20.20 -18.74
CA GLU A 255 -19.90 19.07 -19.34
C GLU A 255 -19.83 19.10 -20.88
N ASP A 256 -19.42 17.98 -21.50
CA ASP A 256 -19.42 17.83 -22.95
C ASP A 256 -19.59 16.36 -23.36
N ARG A 257 -20.74 16.05 -23.97
CA ARG A 257 -21.11 14.69 -24.41
C ARG A 257 -20.30 14.16 -25.59
N LYS A 258 -19.48 14.99 -26.24
CA LYS A 258 -18.55 14.59 -27.30
C LYS A 258 -17.10 14.45 -26.82
N LEU A 259 -16.82 14.84 -25.57
CA LEU A 259 -15.52 14.73 -24.95
C LEU A 259 -15.34 13.38 -24.24
N GLY A 260 -14.22 12.72 -24.48
CA GLY A 260 -13.73 11.59 -23.72
C GLY A 260 -12.72 12.06 -22.68
N LEU A 261 -12.86 11.58 -21.45
CA LEU A 261 -11.94 11.88 -20.37
C LEU A 261 -11.04 10.69 -20.06
N ILE A 262 -9.75 10.97 -19.90
CA ILE A 262 -8.79 10.11 -19.22
C ILE A 262 -8.54 10.78 -17.87
N VAL A 263 -9.05 10.18 -16.81
CA VAL A 263 -8.99 10.71 -15.46
C VAL A 263 -7.82 10.05 -14.73
N LEU A 264 -6.91 10.87 -14.22
CA LEU A 264 -5.78 10.43 -13.41
C LEU A 264 -6.23 10.27 -11.96
N LYS A 265 -5.97 9.09 -11.39
CA LYS A 265 -5.96 8.75 -9.96
C LYS A 265 -7.28 8.83 -9.17
N ASP A 266 -8.24 9.68 -9.55
CA ASP A 266 -9.50 9.88 -8.84
C ASP A 266 -10.72 9.38 -9.65
N PRO A 267 -11.27 8.20 -9.34
CA PRO A 267 -12.44 7.67 -10.05
C PRO A 267 -13.76 8.36 -9.73
N PHE A 268 -13.82 9.22 -8.69
CA PHE A 268 -15.05 9.83 -8.19
C PHE A 268 -15.24 11.29 -8.59
N ARG A 269 -14.17 11.95 -9.08
CA ARG A 269 -14.18 13.38 -9.41
C ARG A 269 -15.27 13.78 -10.41
N TYR A 270 -15.51 12.95 -11.42
CA TYR A 270 -16.39 13.31 -12.54
C TYR A 270 -17.56 12.34 -12.67
N ASP A 271 -18.76 12.88 -12.92
CA ASP A 271 -19.91 12.07 -13.28
C ASP A 271 -19.76 11.59 -14.74
N PRO A 272 -19.59 10.28 -15.00
CA PRO A 272 -19.43 9.75 -16.35
C PRO A 272 -20.65 10.03 -17.24
N ARG A 273 -21.82 10.32 -16.67
CA ARG A 273 -22.99 10.70 -17.45
C ARG A 273 -22.69 11.94 -18.28
N ASN A 274 -21.95 12.91 -17.77
CA ASN A 274 -21.72 14.22 -18.41
C ASN A 274 -20.78 14.20 -19.64
N PHE A 275 -20.11 13.08 -19.89
CA PHE A 275 -19.08 12.96 -20.94
C PHE A 275 -19.42 11.88 -21.97
N GLY A 276 -18.80 11.96 -23.15
CA GLY A 276 -18.94 10.95 -24.21
C GLY A 276 -18.24 9.63 -23.87
N GLY A 277 -17.11 9.71 -23.15
CA GLY A 277 -16.41 8.54 -22.65
C GLY A 277 -15.59 8.88 -21.42
N MET A 278 -15.29 7.88 -20.61
CA MET A 278 -14.45 8.07 -19.42
C MET A 278 -13.65 6.80 -19.14
N VAL A 279 -12.34 6.97 -19.02
CA VAL A 279 -11.37 5.96 -18.58
C VAL A 279 -10.63 6.52 -17.37
N VAL A 280 -10.36 5.67 -16.39
CA VAL A 280 -9.51 6.01 -15.24
C VAL A 280 -8.18 5.26 -15.41
N VAL A 281 -7.08 5.98 -15.21
CA VAL A 281 -5.72 5.42 -15.15
C VAL A 281 -5.01 5.93 -13.92
N PHE A 282 -3.94 5.23 -13.55
CA PHE A 282 -3.21 5.48 -12.30
C PHE A 282 -1.88 6.20 -12.53
N SER A 283 -1.42 6.31 -13.78
CA SER A 283 -0.15 6.98 -14.12
C SER A 283 -0.33 7.91 -15.32
N ASP A 284 0.48 8.96 -15.36
CA ASP A 284 0.60 9.94 -16.44
C ASP A 284 1.58 9.51 -17.54
N ASP A 285 2.19 8.33 -17.41
CA ASP A 285 3.12 7.78 -18.40
C ASP A 285 2.51 7.72 -19.80
N GLU A 286 3.26 8.19 -20.80
CA GLU A 286 2.80 8.33 -22.18
C GLU A 286 2.23 7.02 -22.75
N GLU A 287 2.87 5.89 -22.45
CA GLU A 287 2.42 4.57 -22.89
C GLU A 287 1.04 4.21 -22.30
N ILE A 288 0.80 4.49 -21.02
CA ILE A 288 -0.48 4.24 -20.35
C ILE A 288 -1.58 5.14 -20.93
N ILE A 289 -1.25 6.42 -21.16
CA ILE A 289 -2.16 7.40 -21.76
C ILE A 289 -2.55 7.00 -23.18
N GLU A 290 -1.60 6.56 -24.01
CA GLU A 290 -1.89 6.07 -25.36
C GLU A 290 -2.78 4.83 -25.36
N MET A 291 -2.52 3.87 -24.45
CA MET A 291 -3.42 2.72 -24.27
C MET A 291 -4.84 3.14 -23.88
N ALA A 292 -4.99 4.12 -22.97
CA ALA A 292 -6.29 4.66 -22.57
C ALA A 292 -7.01 5.37 -23.73
N LYS A 293 -6.30 6.12 -24.57
CA LYS A 293 -6.85 6.73 -25.79
C LYS A 293 -7.37 5.67 -26.75
N ASP A 294 -6.62 4.59 -26.97
CA ASP A 294 -7.04 3.47 -27.81
C ASP A 294 -8.31 2.78 -27.27
N ILE A 295 -8.41 2.64 -25.95
CA ILE A 295 -9.61 2.08 -25.29
C ILE A 295 -10.82 3.00 -25.46
N LEU A 296 -10.67 4.33 -25.31
CA LEU A 296 -11.75 5.29 -25.55
C LEU A 296 -12.23 5.28 -27.00
N ARG A 297 -11.30 5.13 -27.94
CA ARG A 297 -11.59 5.03 -29.39
C ARG A 297 -12.16 3.66 -29.80
N GLY A 298 -12.21 2.69 -28.88
CA GLY A 298 -12.69 1.33 -29.18
C GLY A 298 -11.69 0.48 -29.97
N LYS A 299 -10.43 0.91 -30.10
CA LYS A 299 -9.36 0.14 -30.76
C LYS A 299 -8.81 -1.00 -29.90
N LYS A 300 -8.92 -0.86 -28.58
CA LYS A 300 -8.51 -1.88 -27.59
C LYS A 300 -9.62 -2.14 -26.57
N ASN A 301 -9.57 -3.34 -25.98
CA ASN A 301 -10.41 -3.69 -24.83
C ASN A 301 -9.83 -3.08 -23.55
N PRO A 302 -10.67 -2.68 -22.58
CA PRO A 302 -10.19 -2.29 -21.27
C PRO A 302 -9.46 -3.46 -20.61
N THR A 303 -8.38 -3.13 -19.91
CA THR A 303 -7.52 -4.10 -19.26
C THR A 303 -7.74 -4.17 -17.76
N GLY A 304 -8.31 -3.13 -17.14
CA GLY A 304 -8.64 -3.09 -15.72
C GLY A 304 -10.11 -3.42 -15.41
N ARG A 305 -10.39 -3.54 -14.12
CA ARG A 305 -11.74 -3.71 -13.55
C ARG A 305 -12.10 -2.51 -12.66
N ARG A 306 -13.39 -2.26 -12.47
CA ARG A 306 -13.84 -1.26 -11.48
C ARG A 306 -13.66 -1.83 -10.09
N ALA A 307 -12.84 -1.17 -9.29
CA ALA A 307 -12.64 -1.50 -7.89
C ALA A 307 -13.63 -0.80 -6.97
N TRP A 308 -14.33 0.25 -7.45
CA TRP A 308 -15.29 1.08 -6.73
C TRP A 308 -16.74 0.76 -7.07
#